data_AF-A0A2D4F3Z4-F1
#
_entry.id   AF-A0A2D4F3Z4-F1
#
_cell.length_a   1.000
_cell.length_b   1.000
_cell.length_c   1.000
_cell.angle_alpha   90.00
_cell.angle_beta   90.00
_cell.angle_gamma   90.00
#
_symmetry.space_group_name_H-M   'P 1'
#
loop_
_entity.id
_entity.type
_entity.pdbx_description
1 polymer ?
#
loop_
_entity_poly.entity_id
_entity_poly.type
_entity_poly.pdbx_seq_one_letter_code
_entity_poly.pdbx_strand_id
1 'polypeptide(L)'
;MAARQIYFEQANKPGRWLSYKLKKEKEKRLIYQLIDGKGNPQQGIEQKKEIACKYFKDLYKREEVNEDMIRSYLGETKDKVIGEEMKEILVKDITWSELKIAIENQKNNKTLGTDGIPGELYKAIGEQIGPLMVEIYNEVLLASKMLDSWREALISLIPKEDSDLCFIQNYRPISLLNTDYTIFATIIANRLKRILNQYIHKDQNGFLPNRQIRNNLRIVLNVLEYYEAHPEKQIALVFLDAQKAFDNLNWQFLIQQIYNMNLGTKFENIVTTI
;
A
#
# COMPACT_ATOMS: atom_id res chain seq x y z
N MET A 1 -27.05 20.11 -17.82
CA MET A 1 -25.76 20.81 -17.67
C MET A 1 -25.89 22.31 -17.41
N ALA A 2 -26.92 23.01 -17.93
CA ALA A 2 -27.09 24.46 -17.75
C ALA A 2 -27.43 24.94 -16.31
N ALA A 3 -28.15 24.13 -15.51
CA ALA A 3 -28.60 24.56 -14.18
C ALA A 3 -27.48 24.70 -13.12
N ARG A 4 -26.31 24.07 -13.31
CA ARG A 4 -25.17 24.17 -12.37
C ARG A 4 -24.25 25.37 -12.66
N GLN A 5 -24.31 25.95 -13.86
CA GLN A 5 -23.47 27.08 -14.25
C GLN A 5 -23.97 28.41 -13.61
N ILE A 6 -25.30 28.55 -13.45
CA ILE A 6 -25.94 29.78 -12.96
C ILE A 6 -25.63 30.04 -11.47
N TYR A 7 -25.52 28.98 -10.65
CA TYR A 7 -25.08 29.09 -9.25
C TYR A 7 -23.63 29.56 -9.11
N PHE A 8 -22.78 29.36 -10.12
CA PHE A 8 -21.37 29.72 -10.10
C PHE A 8 -21.15 31.23 -10.24
N GLU A 9 -21.99 31.90 -11.04
CA GLU A 9 -21.89 33.34 -11.31
C GLU A 9 -22.64 34.17 -10.25
N GLN A 10 -23.69 33.63 -9.65
CA GLN A 10 -24.53 34.35 -8.68
C GLN A 10 -24.17 34.12 -7.19
N ALA A 11 -23.15 33.31 -6.89
CA ALA A 11 -22.73 33.06 -5.51
C ALA A 11 -22.06 34.28 -4.85
N ASN A 12 -22.21 34.41 -3.52
CA ASN A 12 -21.47 35.37 -2.70
C ASN A 12 -19.94 35.14 -2.79
N LYS A 13 -19.11 36.11 -2.35
CA LYS A 13 -17.63 36.02 -2.41
C LYS A 13 -17.08 34.65 -1.93
N PRO A 14 -17.52 34.09 -0.78
CA PRO A 14 -17.11 32.76 -0.34
C PRO A 14 -17.52 31.63 -1.30
N GLY A 15 -18.74 31.66 -1.83
CA GLY A 15 -19.23 30.64 -2.76
C GLY A 15 -18.53 30.67 -4.11
N ARG A 16 -18.17 31.85 -4.64
CA ARG A 16 -17.31 31.96 -5.84
C ARG A 16 -15.91 31.40 -5.59
N TRP A 17 -15.33 31.68 -4.42
CA TRP A 17 -14.03 31.14 -4.05
C TRP A 17 -14.05 29.60 -3.91
N LEU A 18 -15.06 29.05 -3.22
CA LEU A 18 -15.25 27.60 -3.11
C LEU A 18 -15.42 26.95 -4.49
N SER A 19 -16.23 27.58 -5.35
CA SER A 19 -16.49 27.12 -6.72
C SER A 19 -15.22 27.12 -7.57
N TYR A 20 -14.41 28.18 -7.47
CA TYR A 20 -13.08 28.24 -8.10
C TYR A 20 -12.14 27.14 -7.60
N LYS A 21 -12.11 26.88 -6.28
CA LYS A 21 -11.30 25.81 -5.68
C LYS A 21 -11.76 24.44 -6.18
N LEU A 22 -13.06 24.17 -6.22
CA LEU A 22 -13.63 22.93 -6.75
C LEU A 22 -13.33 22.76 -8.24
N LYS A 23 -13.35 23.84 -9.03
CA LYS A 23 -12.97 23.80 -10.45
C LYS A 23 -11.50 23.42 -10.61
N LYS A 24 -10.59 24.09 -9.89
CA LYS A 24 -9.16 23.74 -9.89
C LYS A 24 -8.89 22.30 -9.43
N GLU A 25 -9.59 21.83 -8.39
CA GLU A 25 -9.45 20.44 -7.94
C GLU A 25 -9.98 19.45 -8.98
N LYS A 26 -11.08 19.78 -9.67
CA LYS A 26 -11.63 18.94 -10.74
C LYS A 26 -10.71 18.87 -11.94
N GLU A 27 -10.12 20.00 -12.36
CA GLU A 27 -9.15 20.08 -13.45
C GLU A 27 -7.89 19.25 -13.14
N LYS A 28 -7.41 19.28 -11.89
CA LYS A 28 -6.28 18.44 -11.43
C LYS A 28 -6.57 16.94 -11.44
N ARG A 29 -7.85 16.54 -11.29
CA ARG A 29 -8.27 15.12 -11.27
C ARG A 29 -8.65 14.58 -12.65
N LEU A 30 -8.82 15.44 -13.64
CA LEU A 30 -9.17 15.04 -15.00
C LEU A 30 -7.91 14.68 -15.79
N ILE A 31 -7.84 13.44 -16.25
CA ILE A 31 -6.85 13.03 -17.25
C ILE A 31 -7.35 13.50 -18.60
N TYR A 32 -6.82 14.63 -19.09
CA TYR A 32 -7.24 15.23 -20.36
C TYR A 32 -6.84 14.35 -21.55
N GLN A 33 -5.57 13.97 -21.61
CA GLN A 33 -5.00 13.18 -22.69
C GLN A 33 -3.95 12.20 -22.17
N LEU A 34 -3.78 11.08 -22.88
CA LEU A 34 -2.67 10.17 -22.69
C LEU A 34 -2.03 9.86 -24.05
N ILE A 35 -0.71 9.76 -24.09
CA ILE A 35 0.04 9.35 -25.27
C ILE A 35 0.01 7.82 -25.37
N ASP A 36 -0.37 7.30 -26.53
CA ASP A 36 -0.33 5.87 -26.80
C ASP A 36 1.09 5.36 -27.10
N GLY A 37 1.27 4.04 -27.20
CA GLY A 37 2.57 3.44 -27.50
C GLY A 37 3.14 3.77 -28.89
N LYS A 38 2.36 4.45 -29.76
CA LYS A 38 2.80 4.94 -31.07
C LYS A 38 3.14 6.44 -31.04
N GLY A 39 3.05 7.09 -29.88
CA GLY A 39 3.32 8.52 -29.72
C GLY A 39 2.14 9.44 -30.02
N ASN A 40 0.93 8.92 -30.27
CA ASN A 40 -0.22 9.76 -30.57
C ASN A 40 -1.01 10.12 -29.30
N PRO A 41 -1.45 11.39 -29.15
CA PRO A 41 -2.28 11.80 -28.02
C PRO A 41 -3.72 11.31 -28.20
N GLN A 42 -4.23 10.62 -27.18
CA GLN A 42 -5.60 10.13 -27.11
C GLN A 42 -6.38 10.89 -26.04
N GLN A 43 -7.53 11.47 -26.41
CA GLN A 43 -8.39 12.24 -25.50
C GLN A 43 -9.66 11.47 -25.08
N GLY A 44 -10.08 10.49 -25.87
CA GLY A 44 -11.28 9.69 -25.61
C GLY A 44 -11.13 8.79 -24.38
N ILE A 45 -12.23 8.57 -23.67
CA ILE A 45 -12.23 7.85 -22.38
C ILE A 45 -11.83 6.39 -22.56
N GLU A 46 -12.39 5.71 -23.57
CA GLU A 46 -12.09 4.29 -23.82
C GLU A 46 -10.62 4.08 -24.24
N GLN A 47 -10.10 4.94 -25.12
CA GLN A 47 -8.68 4.88 -25.51
C GLN A 47 -7.76 5.11 -24.30
N LYS A 48 -8.09 6.06 -23.42
CA LYS A 48 -7.31 6.30 -22.19
C LYS A 48 -7.35 5.11 -21.23
N LYS A 49 -8.50 4.45 -21.09
CA LYS A 49 -8.63 3.21 -20.30
C LYS A 49 -7.77 2.10 -20.90
N GLU A 50 -7.79 1.92 -22.22
CA GLU A 50 -6.97 0.92 -22.90
C GLU A 50 -5.47 1.17 -22.69
N ILE A 51 -5.01 2.42 -22.82
CA ILE A 51 -3.61 2.79 -22.54
C ILE A 51 -3.24 2.44 -21.09
N ALA A 52 -4.07 2.83 -20.13
CA ALA A 52 -3.83 2.55 -18.71
C ALA A 52 -3.81 1.04 -18.43
N CYS A 53 -4.83 0.31 -18.87
CA CYS A 53 -4.95 -1.13 -18.70
C CYS A 53 -3.75 -1.87 -19.31
N LYS A 54 -3.36 -1.52 -20.54
CA LYS A 54 -2.21 -2.14 -21.20
C LYS A 54 -0.92 -1.87 -20.42
N TYR A 55 -0.66 -0.61 -20.09
CA TYR A 55 0.55 -0.22 -19.37
C TYR A 55 0.68 -0.91 -18.01
N PHE A 56 -0.36 -0.91 -17.18
CA PHE A 56 -0.30 -1.57 -15.87
C PHE A 56 -0.31 -3.09 -15.96
N LYS A 57 -1.02 -3.67 -16.93
CA LYS A 57 -0.94 -5.11 -17.20
C LYS A 57 0.48 -5.53 -17.58
N ASP A 58 1.17 -4.72 -18.39
CA ASP A 58 2.56 -4.96 -18.75
C ASP A 58 3.51 -4.71 -17.57
N LEU A 59 3.28 -3.67 -16.77
CA LEU A 59 4.07 -3.38 -15.57
C LEU A 59 4.01 -4.51 -14.53
N TYR A 60 2.83 -5.13 -14.38
CA TYR A 60 2.62 -6.23 -13.45
C TYR A 60 2.94 -7.61 -14.03
N LYS A 61 3.42 -7.70 -15.27
CA LYS A 61 3.96 -8.96 -15.80
C LYS A 61 5.20 -9.31 -15.00
N ARG A 62 5.20 -10.53 -14.46
CA ARG A 62 6.30 -11.07 -13.68
C ARG A 62 7.51 -11.26 -14.61
N GLU A 63 8.66 -10.73 -14.21
CA GLU A 63 9.93 -11.27 -14.71
C GLU A 63 10.15 -12.62 -14.03
N GLU A 64 10.29 -13.67 -14.83
CA GLU A 64 10.62 -15.00 -14.33
C GLU A 64 12.06 -14.98 -13.82
N VAL A 65 12.20 -15.02 -12.50
CA VAL A 65 13.50 -15.19 -11.85
C VAL A 65 13.66 -16.67 -11.54
N ASN A 66 14.85 -17.21 -11.83
CA ASN A 66 15.16 -18.61 -11.56
C ASN A 66 15.04 -18.90 -10.05
N GLU A 67 14.17 -19.84 -9.68
CA GLU A 67 13.94 -20.24 -8.29
C GLU A 67 15.20 -20.75 -7.60
N ASP A 68 16.11 -21.41 -8.31
CA ASP A 68 17.37 -21.90 -7.75
C ASP A 68 18.29 -20.74 -7.35
N MET A 69 18.29 -19.66 -8.13
CA MET A 69 19.03 -18.44 -7.79
C MET A 69 18.46 -17.79 -6.52
N ILE A 70 17.13 -17.74 -6.40
CA ILE A 70 16.46 -17.26 -5.20
C ILE A 70 16.88 -18.13 -4.02
N ARG A 71 16.77 -19.45 -4.11
CA ARG A 71 17.14 -20.38 -3.02
C ARG A 71 18.61 -20.26 -2.64
N SER A 72 19.51 -20.10 -3.61
CA SER A 72 20.94 -19.89 -3.35
C SER A 72 21.19 -18.61 -2.57
N TYR A 73 20.64 -17.48 -3.04
CA TYR A 73 20.77 -16.19 -2.36
C TYR A 73 20.23 -16.25 -0.92
N LEU A 74 19.11 -16.95 -0.73
CA LEU A 74 18.49 -17.09 0.59
C LEU A 74 19.11 -18.15 1.50
N GLY A 75 19.81 -19.13 0.93
CA GLY A 75 20.62 -20.06 1.70
C GLY A 75 21.88 -19.39 2.24
N GLU A 76 22.41 -18.39 1.52
CA GLU A 76 23.54 -17.58 1.96
C GLU A 76 23.15 -16.59 3.07
N THR A 77 21.93 -16.04 3.02
CA THR A 77 21.40 -15.22 4.11
C THR A 77 21.03 -16.12 5.28
N LYS A 78 21.72 -15.96 6.42
CA LYS A 78 21.32 -16.60 7.69
C LYS A 78 20.10 -15.89 8.26
N ASP A 79 18.98 -15.98 7.55
CA ASP A 79 17.74 -15.41 8.02
C ASP A 79 17.34 -16.10 9.33
N LYS A 80 16.96 -15.26 10.30
CA LYS A 80 16.60 -15.76 11.63
C LYS A 80 15.25 -16.43 11.53
N VAL A 81 15.22 -17.74 11.74
CA VAL A 81 13.98 -18.49 11.96
C VAL A 81 13.27 -17.91 13.16
N ILE A 82 11.96 -17.73 13.03
CA ILE A 82 11.16 -17.16 14.11
C ILE A 82 11.00 -18.16 15.26
N GLY A 83 11.12 -17.66 16.49
CA GLY A 83 10.85 -18.46 17.70
C GLY A 83 9.37 -18.87 17.83
N GLU A 84 9.11 -20.02 18.42
CA GLU A 84 7.77 -20.64 18.47
C GLU A 84 6.70 -19.72 19.07
N GLU A 85 7.02 -18.97 20.12
CA GLU A 85 6.10 -18.00 20.76
C GLU A 85 5.57 -16.95 19.77
N MET A 86 6.42 -16.46 18.87
CA MET A 86 6.06 -15.44 17.88
C MET A 86 5.25 -16.04 16.74
N LYS A 87 5.58 -17.28 16.34
CA LYS A 87 4.82 -18.04 15.37
C LYS A 87 3.38 -18.29 15.85
N GLU A 88 3.21 -18.63 17.13
CA GLU A 88 1.87 -18.76 17.71
C GLU A 88 1.03 -17.48 17.59
N ILE A 89 1.65 -16.29 17.73
CA ILE A 89 0.93 -15.01 17.60
C ILE A 89 0.35 -14.84 16.19
N LEU A 90 1.06 -15.29 15.15
CA LEU A 90 0.58 -15.19 13.77
C LEU A 90 -0.57 -16.15 13.49
N VAL A 91 -0.49 -17.36 14.03
CA VAL A 91 -1.39 -18.48 13.71
C VAL A 91 -2.65 -18.50 14.59
N LYS A 92 -2.63 -17.87 15.76
CA LYS A 92 -3.79 -17.76 16.66
C LYS A 92 -5.01 -17.17 15.97
N ASP A 93 -6.19 -17.51 16.44
CA ASP A 93 -7.42 -16.91 15.92
C ASP A 93 -7.47 -15.40 16.18
N ILE A 94 -8.09 -14.67 15.28
CA ILE A 94 -8.36 -13.25 15.41
C ILE A 94 -9.33 -13.07 16.57
N THR A 95 -8.96 -12.17 17.47
CA THR A 95 -9.73 -11.84 18.65
C THR A 95 -10.61 -10.61 18.42
N TRP A 96 -11.68 -10.48 19.21
CA TRP A 96 -12.49 -9.26 19.25
C TRP A 96 -11.66 -8.00 19.53
N SER A 97 -10.68 -8.09 20.44
CA SER A 97 -9.81 -6.96 20.77
C SER A 97 -8.99 -6.48 19.57
N GLU A 98 -8.45 -7.39 18.77
CA GLU A 98 -7.72 -7.03 17.54
C GLU A 98 -8.65 -6.40 16.50
N LEU A 99 -9.85 -6.96 16.33
CA LEU A 99 -10.85 -6.42 15.42
C LEU A 99 -11.25 -5.00 15.83
N LYS A 100 -11.58 -4.80 17.11
CA LYS A 100 -11.98 -3.49 17.65
C LYS A 100 -10.90 -2.43 17.42
N ILE A 101 -9.64 -2.75 17.74
CA ILE A 101 -8.50 -1.86 17.48
C ILE A 101 -8.37 -1.56 15.97
N ALA A 102 -8.56 -2.54 15.09
CA ALA A 102 -8.47 -2.33 13.65
C ALA A 102 -9.61 -1.47 13.10
N ILE A 103 -10.82 -1.58 13.65
CA ILE A 103 -11.97 -0.73 13.32
C ILE A 103 -11.73 0.72 13.79
N GLU A 104 -11.33 0.91 15.04
CA GLU A 104 -11.08 2.24 15.62
C GLU A 104 -10.00 3.01 14.84
N ASN A 105 -8.96 2.30 14.39
CA ASN A 105 -7.86 2.85 13.61
C ASN A 105 -8.20 3.15 12.14
N GLN A 106 -9.40 2.81 11.66
CA GLN A 106 -9.81 3.22 10.32
C GLN A 106 -9.83 4.74 10.21
N LYS A 107 -9.35 5.29 9.10
CA LYS A 107 -9.36 6.74 8.88
C LYS A 107 -10.74 7.17 8.39
N ASN A 108 -11.26 8.25 8.95
CA ASN A 108 -12.52 8.85 8.50
C ASN A 108 -12.33 9.56 7.15
N ASN A 109 -13.43 9.73 6.41
CA ASN A 109 -13.51 10.39 5.12
C ASN A 109 -12.60 9.78 4.04
N LYS A 110 -12.35 8.47 4.13
CA LYS A 110 -11.64 7.74 3.07
C LYS A 110 -12.54 7.49 1.88
N THR A 111 -11.93 7.40 0.70
CA THR A 111 -12.61 6.92 -0.51
C THR A 111 -12.94 5.44 -0.35
N LEU A 112 -14.13 5.07 -0.80
CA LEU A 112 -14.76 3.76 -0.58
C LEU A 112 -14.29 2.75 -1.64
N GLY A 113 -14.40 1.47 -1.30
CA GLY A 113 -14.20 0.36 -2.23
C GLY A 113 -15.38 0.19 -3.19
N THR A 114 -15.51 -1.01 -3.77
CA THR A 114 -16.58 -1.36 -4.71
C THR A 114 -17.96 -1.42 -4.03
N ASP A 115 -18.00 -1.74 -2.74
CA ASP A 115 -19.21 -1.90 -1.94
C ASP A 115 -19.82 -0.59 -1.41
N GLY A 116 -19.06 0.50 -1.43
CA GLY A 116 -19.49 1.79 -0.88
C GLY A 116 -19.64 1.81 0.64
N ILE A 117 -19.03 0.89 1.39
CA ILE A 117 -19.17 0.82 2.85
C ILE A 117 -18.02 1.59 3.54
N PRO A 118 -18.31 2.68 4.28
CA PRO A 118 -17.29 3.50 4.96
C PRO A 118 -16.81 2.87 6.27
N GLY A 119 -15.57 3.20 6.67
CA GLY A 119 -15.02 2.83 7.99
C GLY A 119 -15.84 3.38 9.16
N GLU A 120 -16.48 4.53 8.99
CA GLU A 120 -17.38 5.13 9.95
C GLU A 120 -18.57 4.25 10.29
N LEU A 121 -19.07 3.49 9.31
CA LEU A 121 -20.16 2.54 9.57
C LEU A 121 -19.65 1.44 10.49
N TYR A 122 -18.50 0.83 10.20
CA TYR A 122 -17.89 -0.18 11.07
C TYR A 122 -17.62 0.36 12.48
N LYS A 123 -17.24 1.63 12.63
CA LYS A 123 -17.09 2.25 13.96
C LYS A 123 -18.42 2.41 14.69
N ALA A 124 -19.50 2.74 13.96
CA ALA A 124 -20.82 2.96 14.54
C ALA A 124 -21.53 1.66 14.94
N ILE A 125 -21.41 0.61 14.11
CA ILE A 125 -22.12 -0.67 14.32
C ILE A 125 -21.20 -1.84 14.70
N GLY A 126 -19.92 -1.56 14.96
CA GLY A 126 -18.88 -2.58 15.15
C GLY A 126 -19.15 -3.50 16.33
N GLU A 127 -19.72 -3.01 17.42
CA GLU A 127 -20.09 -3.84 18.59
C GLU A 127 -21.17 -4.87 18.22
N GLN A 128 -22.08 -4.54 17.29
CA GLN A 128 -23.17 -5.42 16.87
C GLN A 128 -22.71 -6.45 15.83
N ILE A 129 -21.94 -6.03 14.82
CA ILE A 129 -21.49 -6.91 13.73
C ILE A 129 -20.17 -7.62 14.04
N GLY A 130 -19.46 -7.17 15.07
CA GLY A 130 -18.13 -7.62 15.46
C GLY A 130 -18.00 -9.13 15.65
N PRO A 131 -18.88 -9.79 16.42
CA PRO A 131 -18.83 -11.24 16.60
C PRO A 131 -18.86 -12.00 15.26
N LEU A 132 -19.79 -11.63 14.37
CA LEU A 132 -19.90 -12.24 13.04
C LEU A 132 -18.65 -11.98 12.17
N MET A 133 -18.10 -10.76 12.23
CA MET A 133 -16.85 -10.45 11.50
C MET A 133 -15.67 -11.28 11.99
N VAL A 134 -15.55 -11.51 13.30
CA VAL A 134 -14.51 -12.37 13.86
C VAL A 134 -14.66 -13.81 13.35
N GLU A 135 -15.88 -14.34 13.33
CA GLU A 135 -16.16 -15.67 12.78
C GLU A 135 -15.73 -15.77 11.31
N ILE A 136 -16.16 -14.82 10.47
CA ILE A 136 -15.79 -14.77 9.04
C ILE A 136 -14.27 -14.69 8.87
N TYR A 137 -13.58 -13.83 9.63
CA TYR A 137 -12.14 -13.66 9.48
C TYR A 137 -11.36 -14.90 9.90
N ASN A 138 -11.83 -15.59 10.94
CA ASN A 138 -11.23 -16.85 11.37
C ASN A 138 -11.51 -18.00 10.39
N GLU A 139 -12.70 -18.03 9.77
CA GLU A 139 -13.00 -18.96 8.67
C GLU A 139 -12.07 -18.71 7.48
N VAL A 140 -11.86 -17.46 7.07
CA VAL A 140 -10.91 -17.10 6.00
C VAL A 140 -9.49 -17.57 6.34
N LEU A 141 -9.04 -17.40 7.57
CA LEU A 141 -7.73 -17.88 8.01
C LEU A 141 -7.64 -19.42 8.02
N LEU A 142 -8.70 -20.10 8.45
CA LEU A 142 -8.75 -21.56 8.51
C LEU A 142 -8.78 -22.18 7.11
N ALA A 143 -9.68 -21.69 6.26
CA ALA A 143 -9.85 -22.15 4.88
C ALA A 143 -8.74 -21.67 3.93
N SER A 144 -7.94 -20.68 4.37
CA SER A 144 -6.94 -20.01 3.53
C SER A 144 -7.50 -19.50 2.20
N LYS A 145 -8.77 -19.05 2.22
CA LYS A 145 -9.52 -18.62 1.04
C LYS A 145 -10.14 -17.25 1.29
N MET A 146 -9.79 -16.27 0.44
CA MET A 146 -10.40 -14.94 0.48
C MET A 146 -11.81 -14.94 -0.11
N LEU A 147 -12.62 -14.02 0.40
CA LEU A 147 -13.91 -13.67 -0.20
C LEU A 147 -13.69 -13.07 -1.59
N ASP A 148 -14.60 -13.35 -2.52
CA ASP A 148 -14.45 -12.86 -3.90
C ASP A 148 -14.48 -11.33 -3.97
N SER A 149 -15.29 -10.68 -3.12
CA SER A 149 -15.35 -9.22 -3.01
C SER A 149 -14.03 -8.58 -2.54
N TRP A 150 -13.17 -9.31 -1.83
CA TRP A 150 -11.87 -8.80 -1.38
C TRP A 150 -10.82 -8.77 -2.49
N ARG A 151 -11.08 -9.49 -3.58
CA ARG A 151 -10.21 -9.55 -4.76
C ARG A 151 -10.55 -8.49 -5.80
N GLU A 152 -11.63 -7.74 -5.58
CA GLU A 152 -12.03 -6.63 -6.41
C GLU A 152 -11.49 -5.31 -5.87
N ALA A 153 -11.03 -4.44 -6.77
CA ALA A 153 -10.57 -3.10 -6.42
C ALA A 153 -10.93 -2.09 -7.50
N LEU A 154 -11.31 -0.88 -7.10
CA LEU A 154 -11.39 0.25 -8.02
C LEU A 154 -10.02 0.91 -8.11
N ILE A 155 -9.42 0.91 -9.29
CA ILE A 155 -8.12 1.55 -9.51
C ILE A 155 -8.34 3.02 -9.85
N SER A 156 -7.81 3.91 -9.00
CA SER A 156 -7.77 5.35 -9.22
C SER A 156 -6.35 5.79 -9.59
N LEU A 157 -6.21 6.66 -10.59
CA LEU A 157 -4.91 7.15 -11.04
C LEU A 157 -4.63 8.53 -10.45
N ILE A 158 -3.57 8.63 -9.65
CA ILE A 158 -3.13 9.89 -9.04
C ILE A 158 -1.91 10.44 -9.78
N PRO A 159 -1.96 11.68 -10.30
CA PRO A 159 -0.82 12.28 -10.99
C PRO A 159 0.38 12.49 -10.05
N LYS A 160 1.60 12.26 -10.53
CA LYS A 160 2.82 12.71 -9.86
C LYS A 160 2.91 14.23 -9.97
N GLU A 161 3.29 14.87 -8.85
CA GLU A 161 3.58 16.30 -8.85
C GLU A 161 4.75 16.59 -9.80
N ASP A 162 4.70 17.76 -10.45
CA ASP A 162 5.75 18.28 -11.33
C ASP A 162 6.20 17.33 -12.45
N SER A 163 5.25 16.62 -13.07
CA SER A 163 5.51 15.68 -14.16
C SER A 163 4.59 15.90 -15.36
N ASP A 164 5.01 15.43 -16.55
CA ASP A 164 4.19 15.50 -17.75
C ASP A 164 3.05 14.47 -17.70
N LEU A 165 1.84 14.99 -17.52
CA LEU A 165 0.60 14.21 -17.36
C LEU A 165 0.09 13.60 -18.67
N CYS A 166 0.76 13.83 -19.80
CA CYS A 166 0.47 13.12 -21.04
C CYS A 166 0.95 11.66 -20.99
N PHE A 167 1.88 11.32 -20.10
CA PHE A 167 2.46 9.98 -20.00
C PHE A 167 1.87 9.17 -18.85
N ILE A 168 1.37 7.96 -19.15
CA ILE A 168 0.73 7.09 -18.16
C ILE A 168 1.67 6.69 -16.99
N GLN A 169 2.98 6.61 -17.24
CA GLN A 169 4.00 6.30 -16.22
C GLN A 169 4.12 7.36 -15.10
N ASN A 170 3.58 8.55 -15.35
CA ASN A 170 3.54 9.66 -14.40
C ASN A 170 2.29 9.63 -13.53
N TYR A 171 1.46 8.59 -13.64
CA TYR A 171 0.36 8.32 -12.73
C TYR A 171 0.69 7.17 -11.78
N ARG A 172 0.28 7.32 -10.53
CA ARG A 172 0.33 6.26 -9.51
C ARG A 172 -1.03 5.57 -9.44
N PRO A 173 -1.11 4.25 -9.68
CA PRO A 173 -2.33 3.50 -9.43
C PRO A 173 -2.55 3.38 -7.92
N ILE A 174 -3.77 3.67 -7.47
CA ILE A 174 -4.21 3.40 -6.10
C ILE A 174 -5.42 2.49 -6.17
N SER A 175 -5.27 1.30 -5.60
CA SER A 175 -6.35 0.34 -5.43
C SER A 175 -7.23 0.75 -4.24
N LEU A 176 -8.48 1.07 -4.53
CA LEU A 176 -9.52 1.29 -3.52
C LEU A 176 -10.17 -0.06 -3.23
N LEU A 177 -9.84 -0.59 -2.05
CA LEU A 177 -10.29 -1.88 -1.55
C LEU A 177 -11.47 -1.71 -0.59
N ASN A 178 -12.26 -2.77 -0.43
CA ASN A 178 -13.37 -2.77 0.53
C ASN A 178 -12.86 -2.66 1.97
N THR A 179 -13.63 -1.95 2.79
CA THR A 179 -13.18 -1.55 4.13
C THR A 179 -13.00 -2.77 5.04
N ASP A 180 -13.86 -3.78 4.94
CA ASP A 180 -13.73 -5.06 5.64
C ASP A 180 -12.40 -5.76 5.34
N TYR A 181 -12.01 -5.86 4.06
CA TYR A 181 -10.70 -6.38 3.68
C TYR A 181 -9.57 -5.55 4.30
N THR A 182 -9.66 -4.21 4.26
CA THR A 182 -8.61 -3.37 4.86
C THR A 182 -8.51 -3.55 6.37
N ILE A 183 -9.62 -3.82 7.07
CA ILE A 183 -9.63 -4.15 8.51
C ILE A 183 -8.91 -5.48 8.72
N PHE A 184 -9.26 -6.52 7.96
CA PHE A 184 -8.60 -7.83 8.02
C PHE A 184 -7.09 -7.71 7.76
N ALA A 185 -6.69 -7.10 6.64
CA ALA A 185 -5.30 -6.90 6.26
C ALA A 185 -4.52 -6.09 7.32
N THR A 186 -5.18 -5.13 7.98
CA THR A 186 -4.58 -4.36 9.08
C THR A 186 -4.26 -5.25 10.29
N ILE A 187 -5.15 -6.19 10.65
CA ILE A 187 -4.91 -7.13 11.75
C ILE A 187 -3.70 -8.01 11.43
N ILE A 188 -3.68 -8.62 10.25
CA ILE A 188 -2.58 -9.49 9.80
C ILE A 188 -1.25 -8.73 9.74
N ALA A 189 -1.25 -7.52 9.17
CA ALA A 189 -0.06 -6.66 9.11
C ALA A 189 0.43 -6.25 10.50
N ASN A 190 -0.47 -5.99 11.45
CA ASN A 190 -0.08 -5.61 12.82
C ASN A 190 0.56 -6.77 13.58
N ARG A 191 0.07 -8.00 13.39
CA ARG A 191 0.73 -9.20 13.93
C ARG A 191 2.14 -9.36 13.36
N LEU A 192 2.28 -9.27 12.04
CA LEU A 192 3.58 -9.40 11.37
C LEU A 192 4.56 -8.30 11.81
N LYS A 193 4.11 -7.04 11.91
CA LYS A 193 4.96 -5.91 12.32
C LYS A 193 5.57 -6.09 13.71
N ARG A 194 4.85 -6.68 14.66
CA ARG A 194 5.36 -6.94 16.01
C ARG A 194 6.58 -7.84 15.98
N ILE A 195 6.53 -8.85 15.11
CA ILE A 195 7.63 -9.79 14.87
C ILE A 195 8.75 -9.08 14.13
N LEU A 196 8.47 -8.51 12.95
CA LEU A 196 9.49 -7.89 12.10
C LEU A 196 10.31 -6.81 12.83
N ASN A 197 9.73 -6.14 13.84
CA ASN A 197 10.45 -5.17 14.64
C ASN A 197 11.65 -5.76 15.42
N GLN A 198 11.69 -7.07 15.68
CA GLN A 198 12.80 -7.77 16.34
C GLN A 198 13.83 -8.35 15.34
N TYR A 199 13.40 -8.61 14.11
CA TYR A 199 14.19 -9.32 13.10
C TYR A 199 14.87 -8.36 12.12
N ILE A 200 14.22 -7.23 11.81
CA ILE A 200 14.74 -6.20 10.92
C ILE A 200 15.72 -5.28 11.67
N HIS A 201 16.88 -5.02 11.05
CA HIS A 201 17.93 -4.14 11.60
C HIS A 201 17.39 -2.76 12.01
N LYS A 202 17.90 -2.19 13.11
CA LYS A 202 17.41 -0.93 13.71
C LYS A 202 17.46 0.29 12.78
N ASP A 203 18.34 0.27 11.78
CA ASP A 203 18.49 1.38 10.83
C ASP A 203 17.38 1.40 9.77
N GLN A 204 16.65 0.30 9.61
CA GLN A 204 15.46 0.24 8.76
C GLN A 204 14.26 0.84 9.52
N ASN A 205 14.03 2.13 9.31
CA ASN A 205 13.00 2.87 10.06
C ASN A 205 11.61 2.88 9.39
N GLY A 206 11.50 2.49 8.12
CA GLY A 206 10.23 2.51 7.38
C GLY A 206 9.23 1.46 7.86
N PHE A 207 7.96 1.86 7.98
CA PHE A 207 6.79 0.97 8.16
C PHE A 207 6.74 0.07 9.41
N LEU A 208 7.71 0.19 10.32
CA LEU A 208 7.78 -0.55 11.58
C LEU A 208 7.36 0.32 12.77
N PRO A 209 6.70 -0.27 13.78
CA PRO A 209 6.22 0.47 14.94
C PRO A 209 7.38 1.06 15.75
N ASN A 210 7.17 2.26 16.29
CA ASN A 210 8.12 2.98 17.15
C ASN A 210 9.48 3.30 16.50
N ARG A 211 9.58 3.25 15.16
CA ARG A 211 10.75 3.66 14.39
C ARG A 211 10.47 5.00 13.71
N GLN A 212 11.41 5.94 13.79
CA GLN A 212 11.22 7.32 13.31
C GLN A 212 12.29 7.70 12.30
N ILE A 213 11.87 8.38 11.22
CA ILE A 213 12.78 8.91 10.19
C ILE A 213 13.83 9.87 10.76
N ARG A 214 13.53 10.52 11.89
CA ARG A 214 14.45 11.41 12.61
C ARG A 214 15.73 10.70 13.06
N ASN A 215 15.66 9.40 13.35
CA ASN A 215 16.83 8.60 13.72
C ASN A 215 17.81 8.50 12.55
N ASN A 216 17.31 8.23 11.34
CA ASN A 216 18.13 8.20 10.12
C ASN A 216 18.76 9.56 9.83
N LEU A 217 17.99 10.65 10.00
CA LEU A 217 18.52 12.00 9.85
C LEU A 217 19.67 12.26 10.84
N ARG A 218 19.50 11.86 12.11
CA ARG A 218 20.57 12.03 13.11
C ARG A 218 21.81 11.19 12.80
N ILE A 219 21.65 9.98 12.28
CA ILE A 219 22.79 9.16 11.83
C ILE A 219 23.57 9.88 10.75
N VAL A 220 22.90 10.42 9.72
CA VAL A 220 23.57 11.17 8.65
C VAL A 220 24.29 12.41 9.20
N LEU A 221 23.64 13.19 10.07
CA LEU A 221 24.26 14.36 10.69
C LEU A 221 25.48 14.00 11.56
N ASN A 222 25.39 12.94 12.38
CA ASN A 222 26.52 12.47 13.19
C ASN A 222 27.72 12.09 12.31
N VAL A 223 27.43 11.42 11.18
CA VAL A 223 28.45 11.01 10.23
C VAL A 223 29.11 12.24 9.60
N LEU A 224 28.34 13.25 9.17
CA LEU A 224 28.89 14.50 8.65
C LEU A 224 29.73 15.25 9.70
N GLU A 225 29.21 15.45 10.91
CA GLU A 225 29.90 16.09 12.04
C GLU A 225 31.24 15.37 12.36
N TYR A 226 31.26 14.04 12.32
CA TYR A 226 32.47 13.26 12.56
C TYR A 226 33.56 13.52 11.52
N TYR A 227 33.21 13.54 10.23
CA TYR A 227 34.19 13.77 9.15
C TYR A 227 34.59 15.25 9.01
N GLU A 228 33.74 16.20 9.42
CA GLU A 228 34.14 17.60 9.57
C GLU A 228 35.26 17.77 10.61
N ALA A 229 35.20 17.00 11.72
CA ALA A 229 36.22 17.01 12.77
C ALA A 229 37.49 16.21 12.41
N HIS A 230 37.45 15.37 11.37
CA HIS A 230 38.54 14.49 10.95
C HIS A 230 38.86 14.68 9.45
N PRO A 231 39.42 15.84 9.06
CA PRO A 231 39.66 16.19 7.65
C PRO A 231 40.65 15.27 6.94
N GLU A 232 41.40 14.46 7.68
CA GLU A 232 42.29 13.43 7.13
C GLU A 232 41.54 12.22 6.56
N LYS A 233 40.24 12.06 6.89
CA LYS A 233 39.40 10.95 6.43
C LYS A 233 38.46 11.41 5.33
N GLN A 234 38.15 10.50 4.41
CA GLN A 234 37.23 10.76 3.30
C GLN A 234 35.92 10.00 3.51
N ILE A 235 34.82 10.62 3.09
CA ILE A 235 33.48 10.02 3.11
C ILE A 235 32.80 10.19 1.76
N ALA A 236 32.04 9.17 1.35
CA ALA A 236 31.06 9.26 0.28
C ALA A 236 29.67 8.87 0.81
N LEU A 237 28.65 9.67 0.49
CA LEU A 237 27.25 9.34 0.74
C LEU A 237 26.62 8.83 -0.55
N VAL A 238 26.07 7.61 -0.50
CA VAL A 238 25.40 6.98 -1.65
C VAL A 238 23.90 6.92 -1.39
N PHE A 239 23.13 7.57 -2.25
CA PHE A 239 21.67 7.56 -2.19
C PHE A 239 21.13 6.60 -3.25
N LEU A 240 20.39 5.58 -2.81
CA LEU A 240 19.75 4.59 -3.67
C LEU A 240 18.24 4.75 -3.58
N ASP A 241 17.58 4.80 -4.73
CA ASP A 241 16.12 4.82 -4.83
C ASP A 241 15.65 3.68 -5.73
N ALA A 242 14.68 2.90 -5.24
CA ALA A 242 14.12 1.78 -5.97
C ALA A 242 12.92 2.26 -6.80
N GLN A 243 13.06 2.24 -8.11
CA GLN A 243 11.98 2.64 -9.00
C GLN A 243 10.76 1.71 -8.84
N LYS A 244 9.60 2.30 -8.52
CA LYS A 244 8.31 1.59 -8.40
C LYS A 244 8.40 0.33 -7.53
N ALA A 245 9.00 0.48 -6.35
CA ALA A 245 9.34 -0.63 -5.46
C ALA A 245 8.18 -1.60 -5.20
N PHE A 246 6.92 -1.16 -5.09
CA PHE A 246 5.77 -2.04 -4.90
C PHE A 246 5.29 -2.75 -6.17
N ASP A 247 5.43 -2.10 -7.34
CA ASP A 247 4.97 -2.67 -8.61
C ASP A 247 5.96 -3.71 -9.15
N ASN A 248 7.24 -3.60 -8.79
CA ASN A 248 8.33 -4.46 -9.27
C ASN A 248 8.72 -5.59 -8.28
N LEU A 249 7.89 -5.89 -7.27
CA LEU A 249 8.18 -6.97 -6.32
C LEU A 249 8.06 -8.34 -6.99
N ASN A 250 9.11 -9.16 -6.86
CA ASN A 250 9.03 -10.56 -7.22
C ASN A 250 8.31 -11.36 -6.12
N TRP A 251 7.09 -11.82 -6.42
CA TRP A 251 6.26 -12.56 -5.48
C TRP A 251 6.85 -13.92 -5.10
N GLN A 252 7.53 -14.62 -6.01
CA GLN A 252 8.18 -15.90 -5.68
C GLN A 252 9.28 -15.69 -4.64
N PHE A 253 10.10 -14.64 -4.79
CA PHE A 253 11.12 -14.27 -3.81
C PHE A 253 10.50 -13.99 -2.44
N LEU A 254 9.42 -13.21 -2.39
CA LEU A 254 8.72 -12.88 -1.14
C LEU A 254 8.11 -14.12 -0.46
N ILE A 255 7.48 -15.00 -1.24
CA ILE A 255 6.91 -16.25 -0.74
C ILE A 255 8.02 -17.15 -0.18
N GLN A 256 9.15 -17.28 -0.88
CA GLN A 256 10.29 -18.06 -0.37
C GLN A 256 10.90 -17.43 0.89
N GLN A 257 10.94 -16.09 1.02
CA GLN A 257 11.33 -15.45 2.29
C GLN A 257 10.43 -15.90 3.43
N ILE A 258 9.13 -15.84 3.20
CA ILE A 258 8.11 -16.16 4.20
C ILE A 258 8.26 -17.60 4.67
N TYR A 259 8.50 -18.54 3.75
CA TYR A 259 8.78 -19.94 4.10
C TYR A 259 10.10 -20.10 4.89
N ASN A 260 11.17 -19.42 4.48
CA ASN A 260 12.46 -19.50 5.18
C ASN A 260 12.38 -18.92 6.61
N MET A 261 11.56 -17.88 6.82
CA MET A 261 11.32 -17.32 8.14
C MET A 261 10.45 -18.23 9.04
N ASN A 262 9.76 -19.23 8.47
CA ASN A 262 8.86 -20.16 9.16
C ASN A 262 7.78 -19.42 9.97
N LEU A 263 7.03 -18.55 9.28
CA LEU A 263 5.97 -17.72 9.88
C LEU A 263 4.76 -18.54 10.35
N GLY A 264 4.68 -19.80 9.93
CA GLY A 264 3.64 -20.75 10.28
C GLY A 264 2.60 -20.90 9.19
N THR A 265 2.18 -22.14 8.96
CA THR A 265 1.43 -22.56 7.77
C THR A 265 0.15 -21.77 7.54
N LYS A 266 -0.63 -21.46 8.59
CA LYS A 266 -1.85 -20.64 8.49
C LYS A 266 -1.56 -19.23 7.95
N PHE A 267 -0.48 -18.61 8.43
CA PHE A 267 -0.05 -17.28 8.00
C PHE A 267 0.54 -17.31 6.58
N GLU A 268 1.39 -18.31 6.30
CA GLU A 268 1.99 -18.50 4.99
C GLU A 268 0.90 -18.69 3.92
N ASN A 269 -0.06 -19.56 4.18
CA ASN A 269 -1.16 -19.84 3.26
C ASN A 269 -2.03 -18.61 3.00
N ILE A 270 -2.41 -17.84 4.02
CA ILE A 270 -3.22 -16.64 3.80
C ILE A 270 -2.50 -15.60 2.95
N VAL A 271 -1.18 -15.43 3.13
CA VAL A 271 -0.39 -14.49 2.32
C VAL A 271 -0.28 -14.96 0.88
N THR A 272 -0.18 -16.26 0.63
CA THR A 272 -0.16 -16.80 -0.74
C THR A 272 -1.51 -16.73 -1.47
N THR A 273 -2.61 -16.54 -0.73
CA THR A 273 -3.96 -16.39 -1.29
C THR A 273 -4.30 -14.94 -1.67
N ILE A 274 -3.52 -13.96 -1.19
CA ILE A 274 -3.58 -12.53 -1.58
C ILE A 274 -3.14 -12.39 -3.04
#